data_AF-A0A934VER6-F1
#
_entry.id   AF-A0A934VER6-F1
#
_cell.length_a   1.000
_cell.length_b   1.000
_cell.length_c   1.000
_cell.angle_alpha   90.00
_cell.angle_beta   90.00
_cell.angle_gamma   90.00
#
_symmetry.space_group_name_H-M   'P 1'
#
loop_
_entity.id
_entity.type
_entity.pdbx_description
1 polymer ?
#
loop_
_entity_poly.entity_id
_entity_poly.type
_entity_poly.pdbx_seq_one_letter_code
_entity_poly.pdbx_strand_id
1 'polypeptide(L)'
;MADSPEDIKKSIKLYLIIGAALFVGTVLTVMVATVPAMDIGGHGFDKADMILGLLIATAKATLVALIFMHLNHEKAWVYWTFGFGIFFAVAMVALIFLAKGDPIEYEGFRLGGPTSEAVSE
;
A
#
# COMPACT_ATOMS: atom_id res chain seq x y z
N MET A 1 -23.27 -22.25 -2.33
CA MET A 1 -23.56 -23.69 -2.10
C MET A 1 -22.71 -24.44 -3.10
N ALA A 2 -21.85 -25.35 -2.64
CA ALA A 2 -21.00 -26.16 -3.53
C ALA A 2 -21.65 -27.53 -3.62
N ASP A 3 -22.53 -27.70 -4.61
CA ASP A 3 -23.45 -28.83 -4.70
C ASP A 3 -22.87 -30.04 -5.46
N SER A 4 -21.57 -30.03 -5.79
CA SER A 4 -20.87 -31.14 -6.44
C SER A 4 -19.40 -31.27 -5.99
N PRO A 5 -18.86 -32.50 -5.84
CA PRO A 5 -17.44 -32.72 -5.56
C PRO A 5 -16.51 -32.14 -6.64
N GLU A 6 -17.01 -31.87 -7.84
CA GLU A 6 -16.25 -31.21 -8.92
C GLU A 6 -16.05 -29.71 -8.65
N ASP A 7 -17.05 -29.03 -8.11
CA ASP A 7 -16.98 -27.60 -7.78
C ASP A 7 -15.98 -27.33 -6.67
N ILE A 8 -15.94 -28.22 -5.66
CA ILE A 8 -14.96 -28.15 -4.57
C ILE A 8 -13.53 -28.26 -5.12
N LYS A 9 -13.27 -29.23 -6.03
CA LYS A 9 -11.95 -29.39 -6.67
C LYS A 9 -11.56 -28.15 -7.48
N LYS A 10 -12.51 -27.52 -8.15
CA LYS A 10 -12.29 -26.30 -8.93
C LYS A 10 -11.87 -25.12 -8.04
N SER A 11 -12.59 -24.89 -6.94
CA SER A 11 -12.23 -23.84 -5.97
C SER A 11 -10.86 -24.07 -5.34
N ILE A 12 -10.54 -25.32 -4.97
CA ILE A 12 -9.22 -25.67 -4.42
C ILE A 12 -8.10 -25.38 -5.43
N LYS A 13 -8.26 -25.78 -6.69
CA LYS A 13 -7.28 -25.47 -7.75
C LYS A 13 -7.08 -23.98 -7.93
N LEU A 14 -8.17 -23.21 -7.90
CA LEU A 14 -8.12 -21.75 -8.02
C LEU A 14 -7.32 -21.14 -6.86
N TYR A 15 -7.58 -21.54 -5.60
CA TYR A 15 -6.81 -21.06 -4.45
C TYR A 15 -5.34 -21.46 -4.51
N LEU A 16 -5.02 -22.66 -4.99
CA LEU A 16 -3.62 -23.09 -5.15
C LEU A 16 -2.89 -22.28 -6.22
N ILE A 17 -3.51 -22.03 -7.37
CA ILE A 17 -2.92 -21.22 -8.44
C ILE A 17 -2.67 -19.79 -7.94
N ILE A 18 -3.64 -19.21 -7.25
CA ILE A 18 -3.52 -17.84 -6.74
C ILE A 18 -2.53 -17.76 -5.58
N GLY A 19 -2.50 -18.75 -4.70
CA GLY A 19 -1.46 -18.88 -3.68
C GLY A 19 -0.06 -18.94 -4.29
N ALA A 20 0.12 -19.71 -5.36
CA ALA A 20 1.39 -19.75 -6.10
C ALA A 20 1.71 -18.39 -6.76
N ALA A 21 0.74 -17.72 -7.37
CA ALA A 21 0.93 -16.38 -7.94
C ALA A 21 1.34 -15.35 -6.88
N LEU A 22 0.76 -15.40 -5.67
CA LEU A 22 1.16 -14.54 -4.55
C LEU A 22 2.58 -14.84 -4.04
N PHE A 23 2.95 -16.12 -4.02
CA PHE A 23 4.32 -16.52 -3.68
C PHE A 23 5.33 -15.97 -4.69
N VAL A 24 5.05 -16.14 -5.99
CA VAL A 24 5.87 -15.58 -7.07
C VAL A 24 5.93 -14.05 -6.96
N GLY A 25 4.80 -13.38 -6.73
CA GLY A 25 4.76 -11.93 -6.51
C GLY A 25 5.63 -11.48 -5.33
N THR A 26 5.69 -12.27 -4.27
CA THR A 26 6.54 -11.98 -3.11
C THR A 26 8.03 -12.13 -3.45
N VAL A 27 8.40 -13.23 -4.13
CA VAL A 27 9.76 -13.43 -4.61
C VAL A 27 10.17 -12.30 -5.56
N LEU A 28 9.29 -11.89 -6.48
CA LEU A 28 9.52 -10.76 -7.38
C LEU A 28 9.76 -9.46 -6.61
N THR A 29 8.96 -9.13 -5.58
CA THR A 29 9.20 -7.92 -4.77
C THR A 29 10.54 -7.96 -4.03
N VAL A 30 10.97 -9.13 -3.57
CA VAL A 30 12.29 -9.30 -2.95
C VAL A 30 13.38 -9.16 -4.00
N MET A 31 13.21 -9.71 -5.20
CA MET A 31 14.20 -9.60 -6.28
C MET A 31 14.34 -8.16 -6.77
N VAL A 32 13.24 -7.41 -6.92
CA VAL A 32 13.29 -5.96 -7.23
C VAL A 32 14.08 -5.20 -6.17
N ALA A 33 14.02 -5.60 -4.90
CA ALA A 33 14.73 -4.92 -3.82
C ALA A 33 16.18 -5.39 -3.60
N THR A 34 16.53 -6.63 -3.97
CA THR A 34 17.81 -7.28 -3.60
C THR A 34 18.76 -7.54 -4.76
N VAL A 35 18.26 -7.60 -6.00
CA VAL A 35 19.07 -7.99 -7.16
C VAL A 35 19.52 -6.74 -7.93
N PRO A 36 20.83 -6.40 -7.92
CA PRO A 36 21.36 -5.23 -8.62
C PRO A 36 21.20 -5.31 -10.15
N ALA A 37 20.98 -6.52 -10.70
CA ALA A 37 20.76 -6.73 -12.13
C ALA A 37 19.33 -6.37 -12.61
N MET A 38 18.39 -6.13 -11.69
CA MET A 38 17.06 -5.59 -11.99
C MET A 38 16.92 -4.11 -11.61
N ASP A 39 18.04 -3.42 -11.39
CA ASP A 39 18.08 -1.97 -11.21
C ASP A 39 17.68 -1.31 -12.53
N ILE A 40 16.42 -0.86 -12.64
CA ILE A 40 15.94 -0.05 -13.77
C ILE A 40 16.22 1.41 -13.41
N GLY A 41 17.49 1.74 -13.17
CA GLY A 41 17.88 3.01 -12.56
C GLY A 41 19.37 3.21 -12.38
N GLY A 42 19.75 4.36 -11.83
CA GLY A 42 21.14 4.66 -11.50
C GLY A 42 21.49 4.06 -10.14
N HIS A 43 22.48 3.16 -10.10
CA HIS A 43 23.07 2.52 -8.91
C HIS A 43 22.48 2.96 -7.55
N GLY A 44 21.48 2.24 -7.06
CA GLY A 44 20.85 2.49 -5.76
C GLY A 44 19.35 2.23 -5.78
N PHE A 45 18.68 2.23 -4.61
CA PHE A 45 17.21 2.15 -4.54
C PHE A 45 16.62 3.41 -5.18
N ASP A 46 16.29 3.32 -6.47
CA ASP A 46 15.89 4.47 -7.27
C ASP A 46 14.37 4.63 -7.26
N LYS A 47 13.86 5.77 -7.74
CA LYS A 47 12.40 6.01 -7.78
C LYS A 47 11.66 4.97 -8.63
N ALA A 48 12.32 4.43 -9.65
CA ALA A 48 11.76 3.41 -10.54
C ALA A 48 11.51 2.09 -9.80
N ASP A 49 12.44 1.62 -8.98
CA ASP A 49 12.30 0.38 -8.22
C ASP A 49 11.19 0.48 -7.17
N MET A 50 11.05 1.65 -6.54
CA MET A 50 9.95 1.93 -5.62
C MET A 50 8.59 1.84 -6.34
N ILE A 51 8.45 2.46 -7.53
CA ILE A 51 7.20 2.42 -8.29
C ILE A 51 6.89 0.98 -8.74
N LEU A 52 7.89 0.26 -9.26
CA LEU A 52 7.73 -1.12 -9.70
C LEU A 52 7.34 -2.05 -8.54
N GLY A 53 8.05 -1.94 -7.41
CA GLY A 53 7.75 -2.68 -6.20
C GLY A 53 6.33 -2.40 -5.68
N LEU A 54 5.90 -1.13 -5.70
CA LEU A 54 4.56 -0.73 -5.27
C LEU A 54 3.47 -1.24 -6.23
N LEU A 55 3.73 -1.26 -7.54
CA LEU A 55 2.81 -1.84 -8.53
C LEU A 55 2.60 -3.34 -8.30
N ILE A 56 3.70 -4.10 -8.12
CA ILE A 56 3.62 -5.54 -7.83
C ILE A 56 2.91 -5.77 -6.49
N ALA A 57 3.22 -4.95 -5.47
CA ALA A 57 2.57 -4.99 -4.17
C ALA A 57 1.06 -4.69 -4.24
N THR A 58 0.64 -3.75 -5.09
CA THR A 58 -0.77 -3.42 -5.30
C THR A 58 -1.49 -4.57 -6.01
N ALA A 59 -0.89 -5.13 -7.06
CA ALA A 59 -1.46 -6.26 -7.79
C ALA A 59 -1.69 -7.48 -6.89
N LYS A 60 -0.73 -7.83 -6.02
CA LYS A 60 -0.92 -8.92 -5.04
C LYS A 60 -2.02 -8.61 -4.03
N ALA A 61 -2.12 -7.36 -3.55
CA ALA A 61 -3.15 -6.95 -2.61
C ALA A 61 -4.54 -7.05 -3.24
N THR A 62 -4.69 -6.68 -4.52
CA THR A 62 -5.94 -6.85 -5.27
C THR A 62 -6.31 -8.32 -5.44
N LEU A 63 -5.36 -9.21 -5.76
CA LEU A 63 -5.60 -10.65 -5.83
C LEU A 63 -6.08 -11.24 -4.48
N VAL A 64 -5.46 -10.81 -3.38
CA VAL A 64 -5.89 -11.21 -2.03
C VAL A 64 -7.30 -10.71 -1.74
N ALA A 65 -7.60 -9.44 -2.03
CA ALA A 65 -8.91 -8.86 -1.79
C ALA A 65 -10.00 -9.56 -2.61
N LEU A 66 -9.81 -9.73 -3.91
CA LEU A 66 -10.85 -10.28 -4.77
C LEU A 66 -11.13 -11.77 -4.50
N ILE A 67 -10.11 -12.55 -4.15
CA ILE A 67 -10.21 -14.01 -4.11
C ILE A 67 -10.20 -14.55 -2.68
N PHE A 68 -9.20 -14.19 -1.87
CA PHE A 68 -9.10 -14.71 -0.51
C PHE A 68 -10.08 -14.02 0.45
N MET A 69 -10.34 -12.73 0.28
CA MET A 69 -11.41 -12.03 1.00
C MET A 69 -12.79 -12.20 0.35
N HIS A 70 -12.90 -13.01 -0.72
CA HIS A 70 -14.16 -13.26 -1.44
C HIS A 70 -14.90 -12.01 -1.96
N LEU A 71 -14.21 -10.88 -2.03
CA LEU A 71 -14.84 -9.60 -2.33
C LEU A 71 -15.51 -9.63 -3.70
N ASN A 72 -15.09 -10.48 -4.64
CA ASN A 72 -15.63 -10.53 -6.00
C ASN A 72 -17.12 -10.93 -6.12
N HIS A 73 -17.71 -11.58 -5.12
CA HIS A 73 -19.12 -12.02 -5.17
C HIS A 73 -19.93 -11.53 -3.96
N GLU A 74 -19.45 -10.46 -3.31
CA GLU A 74 -20.09 -9.88 -2.15
C GLU A 74 -21.13 -8.81 -2.52
N LYS A 75 -21.92 -8.39 -1.52
CA LYS A 75 -22.92 -7.34 -1.71
C LYS A 75 -22.27 -6.00 -2.05
N ALA A 76 -22.93 -5.20 -2.89
CA ALA A 76 -22.50 -3.85 -3.29
C ALA A 76 -22.05 -2.96 -2.11
N TRP A 77 -22.70 -3.12 -0.95
CA TRP A 77 -22.40 -2.36 0.27
C TRP A 77 -21.01 -2.64 0.84
N VAL A 78 -20.51 -3.87 0.72
CA VAL A 78 -19.18 -4.28 1.21
C VAL A 78 -18.08 -3.56 0.42
N TYR A 79 -18.24 -3.43 -0.90
CA TYR A 79 -17.30 -2.66 -1.73
C TYR A 79 -17.27 -1.18 -1.35
N TRP A 80 -18.43 -0.60 -1.00
CA TRP A 80 -18.51 0.79 -0.54
C TRP A 80 -17.75 0.99 0.77
N THR A 81 -17.96 0.13 1.76
CA THR A 81 -17.24 0.22 3.04
C THR A 81 -15.73 0.02 2.86
N PHE A 82 -15.33 -0.94 2.04
CA PHE A 82 -13.92 -1.19 1.73
C PHE A 82 -13.28 0.00 0.99
N GLY A 83 -14.00 0.57 0.01
CA GLY A 83 -13.58 1.76 -0.73
C GLY A 83 -13.40 2.99 0.17
N PHE A 84 -14.31 3.21 1.12
CA PHE A 84 -14.15 4.26 2.13
C PHE A 84 -12.88 4.04 2.98
N GLY A 85 -12.57 2.80 3.35
CA GLY A 85 -11.34 2.48 4.07
C GLY A 85 -10.09 2.89 3.29
N ILE A 86 -10.02 2.57 2.00
CA ILE A 86 -8.90 3.00 1.13
C ILE A 86 -8.87 4.52 1.00
N PHE A 87 -10.02 5.16 0.81
CA PHE A 87 -10.11 6.61 0.71
C PHE A 87 -9.55 7.30 1.96
N PHE A 88 -9.96 6.87 3.16
CA PHE A 88 -9.44 7.43 4.40
C PHE A 88 -7.95 7.17 4.60
N ALA A 89 -7.45 5.99 4.21
CA ALA A 89 -6.02 5.69 4.26
C ALA A 89 -5.21 6.66 3.38
N VAL A 90 -5.66 6.90 2.14
CA VAL A 90 -5.03 7.86 1.22
C VAL A 90 -5.16 9.29 1.74
N ALA A 91 -6.32 9.67 2.26
CA ALA A 91 -6.55 10.99 2.85
C ALA A 91 -5.59 11.24 4.02
N MET A 92 -5.37 10.26 4.89
CA MET A 92 -4.45 10.38 6.03
C MET A 92 -3.00 10.56 5.56
N VAL A 93 -2.56 9.79 4.56
CA VAL A 93 -1.25 9.97 3.94
C VAL A 93 -1.12 11.36 3.31
N ALA A 94 -2.15 11.83 2.60
CA ALA A 94 -2.17 13.17 2.01
C ALA A 94 -2.09 14.29 3.06
N LEU A 95 -2.79 14.15 4.20
CA LEU A 95 -2.71 15.10 5.32
C LEU A 95 -1.30 15.16 5.93
N ILE A 96 -0.59 14.02 6.03
CA ILE A 96 0.81 14.01 6.48
C ILE A 96 1.70 14.80 5.52
N PHE A 97 1.53 14.60 4.20
CA PHE A 97 2.27 15.36 3.20
C PHE A 97 1.94 16.85 3.23
N LEU A 98 0.66 17.21 3.42
CA LEU A 98 0.22 18.58 3.56
C LEU A 98 0.83 19.25 4.80
N ALA A 99 0.78 18.59 5.95
CA ALA A 99 1.36 19.08 7.20
C ALA A 99 2.89 19.25 7.10
N LYS A 100 3.57 18.40 6.33
CA LYS A 100 5.01 18.55 6.05
C LYS A 100 5.30 19.72 5.10
N GLY A 101 4.36 20.07 4.23
CA GLY A 101 4.47 21.19 3.29
C GLY A 101 4.20 22.56 3.91
N ASP A 102 3.42 22.61 5.01
CA ASP A 102 3.11 23.83 5.76
C ASP A 102 3.63 23.74 7.21
N PRO A 103 4.95 23.83 7.43
CA PRO A 103 5.52 23.80 8.76
C PRO A 103 5.17 25.08 9.53
N ILE A 104 4.74 24.92 10.78
CA ILE A 104 4.50 26.03 11.69
C ILE A 104 5.86 26.63 12.09
N GLU A 105 6.20 27.79 11.54
CA GLU A 105 7.37 28.57 11.95
C GLU A 105 6.95 29.72 12.88
N TYR A 106 7.30 29.64 14.16
CA TYR A 106 7.33 30.79 15.08
C TYR A 106 8.62 30.75 15.89
N GLU A 107 9.18 31.92 16.19
CA GLU A 107 10.55 32.07 16.71
C GLU A 107 10.86 31.24 17.96
N GLY A 108 9.87 30.97 18.81
CA GLY A 108 10.03 30.17 20.02
C GLY A 108 10.11 28.64 19.84
N PHE A 109 9.72 28.09 18.67
CA PHE A 109 9.57 26.64 18.49
C PHE A 109 10.90 25.86 18.48
N ARG A 110 11.98 26.45 17.94
CA ARG A 110 13.31 25.81 17.85
C ARG A 110 14.21 26.10 19.06
N LEU A 111 13.92 27.16 19.81
CA LEU A 111 14.78 27.68 20.87
C LEU A 111 14.25 27.44 22.29
N GLY A 112 13.02 26.92 22.45
CA GLY A 112 12.48 26.58 23.77
C GLY A 112 12.40 27.77 24.73
N GLY A 113 12.23 28.98 24.21
CA GLY A 113 12.25 30.24 24.96
C GLY A 113 11.01 31.10 24.68
N PRO A 114 10.62 31.98 25.63
CA PRO A 114 9.43 32.81 25.49
C PRO A 114 9.60 33.79 24.31
N THR A 115 8.51 33.94 23.56
CA THR A 115 8.39 34.73 22.34
C THR A 115 8.76 36.21 22.53
N SER A 116 9.24 36.81 21.44
CA SER A 116 9.77 38.18 21.20
C SER A 116 9.06 39.39 21.86
N GLU A 117 8.00 39.23 22.65
CA GLU A 117 7.37 40.32 23.41
C GLU A 117 8.16 40.74 24.66
N ALA A 118 9.27 40.06 24.99
CA ALA A 118 10.19 40.46 26.05
C ALA A 118 11.37 41.33 25.57
N VAL A 119 11.43 41.72 24.28
CA VAL A 119 12.56 42.46 23.68
C VAL A 119 12.12 43.72 22.91
N SER A 120 11.08 44.40 23.38
CA SER A 120 10.81 45.77 22.92
C SER A 120 10.40 46.67 24.09
N GLU A 121 11.41 47.14 24.82
CA GLU A 121 11.54 48.59 25.05
C GLU A 121 11.95 49.28 23.75
#